data_AF-A0A6S6LXG1-F1
#
_entry.id   AF-A0A6S6LXG1-F1
#
_cell.length_a   1.000
_cell.length_b   1.000
_cell.length_c   1.000
_cell.angle_alpha   90.00
_cell.angle_beta   90.00
_cell.angle_gamma   90.00
#
_symmetry.space_group_name_H-M   'P 1'
#
loop_
_entity.id
_entity.type
_entity.pdbx_description
1 polymer ?
#
loop_
_entity_poly.entity_id
_entity_poly.type
_entity_poly.pdbx_seq_one_letter_code
_entity_poly.pdbx_strand_id
1 'polypeptide(L)'
;MKLSEMIGNFRSDPVGSISQWQDKRFLWIFMAALSLFMVILAHSVFQVWLYMRPCEQCVYIRLAFFAMAFGGIVAAIKPSNPALKIVGYLFAIWGSFKGVLYSIKLDKIHHAAHSEDIFGVQGCSPEPTFPFHLPLDKWSPEWFKPTGDCGYDNPIIPDGAQLSSLQKAITDFYSEGWYLWPPAHFMNMAQCTVITFGVILLFLLVAAVCWIVTLVRKRQSAAHEETSGYTGKLA
;
A
#
# COMPACT_ATOMS: atom_id res chain seq x y z
N MET A 1 -20.02 16.96 -11.76
CA MET A 1 -20.22 17.75 -10.52
C MET A 1 -19.23 18.90 -10.58
N LYS A 2 -19.67 20.16 -10.46
CA LYS A 2 -18.77 21.32 -10.56
C LYS A 2 -17.89 21.39 -9.32
N LEU A 3 -16.62 21.77 -9.48
CA LEU A 3 -15.65 21.85 -8.38
C LEU A 3 -16.11 22.81 -7.26
N SER A 4 -16.84 23.87 -7.61
CA SER A 4 -17.41 24.85 -6.68
C SER A 4 -18.44 24.25 -5.73
N GLU A 5 -19.31 23.35 -6.20
CA GLU A 5 -20.31 22.65 -5.38
C GLU A 5 -19.66 21.64 -4.43
N MET A 6 -18.58 21.00 -4.89
CA MET A 6 -17.80 20.06 -4.09
C MET A 6 -17.14 20.76 -2.89
N ILE A 7 -16.58 21.95 -3.12
CA ILE A 7 -15.96 22.78 -2.07
C ILE A 7 -17.02 23.33 -1.10
N GLY A 8 -18.19 23.73 -1.61
CA GLY A 8 -19.31 24.19 -0.78
C GLY A 8 -19.83 23.11 0.17
N ASN A 9 -20.07 21.90 -0.33
CA ASN A 9 -20.55 20.77 0.46
C ASN A 9 -19.52 20.26 1.48
N PHE A 10 -18.22 20.33 1.15
CA PHE A 10 -17.17 19.96 2.08
C PHE A 10 -17.08 20.92 3.27
N ARG A 11 -17.35 22.21 3.06
CA ARG A 11 -17.37 23.21 4.15
C ARG A 11 -18.56 23.05 5.09
N SER A 12 -19.71 22.57 4.60
CA SER A 12 -20.92 22.44 5.40
C SER A 12 -21.01 21.10 6.16
N ASP A 13 -20.69 19.98 5.52
CA ASP A 13 -20.59 18.67 6.18
C ASP A 13 -19.38 17.89 5.64
N PRO A 14 -18.18 18.10 6.22
CA PRO A 14 -16.96 17.44 5.77
C PRO A 14 -17.05 15.92 5.95
N VAL A 15 -17.69 15.46 7.03
CA VAL A 15 -17.81 14.03 7.37
C VAL A 15 -18.75 13.31 6.40
N GLY A 16 -19.93 13.88 6.14
CA GLY A 16 -20.88 13.34 5.16
C GLY A 16 -20.31 13.33 3.75
N SER A 17 -19.61 14.39 3.35
CA SER A 17 -18.98 14.50 2.02
C SER A 17 -17.91 13.41 1.79
N ILE A 18 -17.02 13.18 2.77
CA ILE A 18 -16.01 12.12 2.68
C ILE A 18 -16.65 10.73 2.61
N SER A 19 -17.71 10.49 3.39
CA SER A 19 -18.43 9.21 3.33
C SER A 19 -19.09 8.99 1.96
N GLN A 20 -19.67 10.03 1.34
CA GLN A 20 -20.31 9.91 0.02
C GLN A 20 -19.29 9.65 -1.09
N TRP A 21 -18.08 10.18 -0.98
CA TRP A 21 -17.02 9.92 -1.95
C TRP A 21 -16.60 8.45 -1.97
N GLN A 22 -16.60 7.79 -0.81
CA GLN A 22 -16.31 6.35 -0.71
C GLN A 22 -17.37 5.46 -1.36
N ASP A 23 -18.57 5.97 -1.61
CA ASP A 23 -19.60 5.24 -2.36
C ASP A 23 -19.34 5.27 -3.87
N LYS A 24 -18.35 6.06 -4.34
CA LYS A 24 -17.93 6.07 -5.74
C LYS A 24 -16.92 4.96 -5.98
N ARG A 25 -17.23 4.09 -6.96
CA ARG A 25 -16.33 3.01 -7.42
C ARG A 25 -14.95 3.52 -7.84
N PHE A 26 -14.90 4.73 -8.38
CA PHE A 26 -13.68 5.34 -8.90
C PHE A 26 -12.55 5.36 -7.87
N LEU A 27 -12.82 5.71 -6.61
CA LEU A 27 -11.75 5.78 -5.59
C LEU A 27 -11.15 4.40 -5.27
N TRP A 28 -12.00 3.38 -5.17
CA TRP A 28 -11.57 2.00 -4.90
C TRP A 28 -10.78 1.40 -6.08
N ILE A 29 -11.25 1.65 -7.31
CA ILE A 29 -10.55 1.24 -8.54
C ILE A 29 -9.21 1.97 -8.64
N PHE A 30 -9.18 3.27 -8.35
CA PHE A 30 -7.96 4.06 -8.39
C PHE A 30 -6.92 3.55 -7.40
N MET A 31 -7.32 3.24 -6.15
CA MET A 31 -6.45 2.63 -5.16
C MET A 31 -5.91 1.27 -5.63
N ALA A 32 -6.77 0.41 -6.20
CA ALA A 32 -6.35 -0.90 -6.70
C ALA A 32 -5.38 -0.78 -7.89
N ALA A 33 -5.70 0.10 -8.85
CA ALA A 33 -4.87 0.36 -10.02
C ALA A 33 -3.50 0.90 -9.63
N LEU A 34 -3.44 1.87 -8.70
CA LEU A 34 -2.18 2.43 -8.22
C LEU A 34 -1.34 1.39 -7.48
N SER A 35 -1.97 0.56 -6.64
CA SER A 35 -1.27 -0.52 -5.92
C SER A 35 -0.67 -1.55 -6.88
N LEU A 36 -1.44 -1.96 -7.90
CA LEU A 36 -0.97 -2.91 -8.91
C LEU A 36 0.11 -2.29 -9.81
N PHE A 37 -0.04 -1.03 -10.19
CA PHE A 37 0.95 -0.30 -10.98
C PHE A 37 2.30 -0.25 -10.26
N MET A 38 2.33 0.03 -8.95
CA MET A 38 3.56 0.05 -8.17
C MET A 38 4.24 -1.33 -8.14
N VAL A 39 3.47 -2.41 -8.00
CA VAL A 39 4.00 -3.78 -8.01
C VAL A 39 4.57 -4.17 -9.36
N ILE A 40 3.85 -3.84 -10.45
CA ILE A 40 4.31 -4.10 -11.82
C ILE A 40 5.57 -3.31 -12.11
N LEU A 41 5.62 -2.02 -11.75
CA LEU A 41 6.80 -1.19 -11.92
C LEU A 41 7.99 -1.78 -11.16
N ALA A 42 7.80 -2.19 -9.90
CA ALA A 42 8.86 -2.78 -9.10
C ALA A 42 9.39 -4.11 -9.65
N HIS A 43 8.51 -4.91 -10.26
CA HIS A 43 8.91 -6.18 -10.84
C HIS A 43 9.53 -6.00 -12.24
N SER A 44 8.82 -5.35 -13.17
CA SER A 44 9.25 -5.24 -14.56
C SER A 44 10.44 -4.28 -14.74
N VAL A 45 10.48 -3.16 -14.03
CA VAL A 45 11.56 -2.16 -14.19
C VAL A 45 12.72 -2.47 -13.26
N PHE A 46 12.50 -2.54 -11.95
CA PHE A 46 13.61 -2.69 -11.00
C PHE A 46 14.17 -4.12 -10.99
N GLN A 47 13.32 -5.15 -10.91
CA GLN A 47 13.81 -6.52 -10.84
C GLN A 47 14.27 -7.07 -12.20
N VAL A 48 13.45 -6.96 -13.25
CA VAL A 48 13.75 -7.58 -14.54
C VAL A 48 14.69 -6.72 -15.40
N TRP A 49 14.43 -5.41 -15.51
CA TRP A 49 15.19 -4.54 -16.41
C TRP A 49 16.48 -3.97 -15.79
N LEU A 50 16.48 -3.64 -14.49
CA LEU A 50 17.66 -3.14 -13.78
C LEU A 50 18.42 -4.21 -12.99
N TYR A 51 17.99 -5.48 -13.03
CA TYR A 51 18.64 -6.58 -12.32
C TYR A 51 18.81 -6.36 -10.80
N MET A 52 17.89 -5.63 -10.17
CA MET A 52 17.86 -5.47 -8.71
C MET A 52 17.15 -6.66 -8.07
N ARG A 53 17.85 -7.41 -7.22
CA ARG A 53 17.30 -8.65 -6.65
C ARG A 53 16.33 -8.36 -5.51
N PRO A 54 15.09 -8.92 -5.52
CA PRO A 54 14.17 -8.74 -4.42
C PRO A 54 14.67 -9.46 -3.16
N CYS A 55 14.61 -8.74 -2.04
CA CYS A 55 14.87 -9.25 -0.71
C CYS A 55 13.62 -9.84 -0.03
N GLU A 56 13.78 -10.47 1.13
CA GLU A 56 12.65 -11.03 1.91
C GLU A 56 11.60 -9.95 2.27
N GLN A 57 12.04 -8.79 2.77
CA GLN A 57 11.09 -7.70 3.09
C GLN A 57 10.45 -7.10 1.84
N CYS A 58 11.16 -7.12 0.71
CA CYS A 58 10.70 -6.63 -0.57
C CYS A 58 9.52 -7.46 -1.10
N VAL A 59 9.58 -8.80 -0.96
CA VAL A 59 8.45 -9.68 -1.32
C VAL A 59 7.27 -9.54 -0.37
N TYR A 60 7.51 -9.23 0.91
CA TYR A 60 6.44 -8.90 1.86
C TYR A 60 5.76 -7.55 1.55
N ILE A 61 6.51 -6.55 1.12
CA ILE A 61 5.97 -5.27 0.64
C ILE A 61 5.10 -5.46 -0.61
N ARG A 62 5.51 -6.33 -1.54
CA ARG A 62 4.69 -6.69 -2.70
C ARG A 62 3.38 -7.34 -2.28
N LEU A 63 3.42 -8.27 -1.32
CA LEU A 63 2.21 -8.89 -0.77
C LEU A 63 1.28 -7.83 -0.15
N ALA A 64 1.82 -6.84 0.56
CA ALA A 64 1.03 -5.75 1.13
C ALA A 64 0.28 -4.95 0.05
N PHE A 65 0.94 -4.60 -1.06
CA PHE A 65 0.28 -3.96 -2.20
C PHE A 65 -0.76 -4.85 -2.88
N PHE A 66 -0.49 -6.16 -3.03
CA PHE A 66 -1.48 -7.10 -3.55
C PHE A 66 -2.71 -7.20 -2.65
N ALA A 67 -2.54 -7.23 -1.32
CA ALA A 67 -3.64 -7.23 -0.38
C ALA A 67 -4.49 -5.96 -0.49
N MET A 68 -3.84 -4.79 -0.64
CA MET A 68 -4.54 -3.53 -0.88
C MET A 68 -5.29 -3.51 -2.22
N ALA A 69 -4.66 -4.02 -3.29
CA ALA A 69 -5.31 -4.14 -4.59
C ALA A 69 -6.56 -5.04 -4.52
N PHE A 70 -6.45 -6.17 -3.83
CA PHE A 70 -7.58 -7.07 -3.58
C PHE A 70 -8.70 -6.37 -2.79
N GLY A 71 -8.37 -5.68 -1.70
CA GLY A 71 -9.33 -4.91 -0.92
C GLY A 71 -10.06 -3.83 -1.74
N GLY A 72 -9.32 -3.14 -2.61
CA GLY A 72 -9.87 -2.15 -3.54
C GLY A 72 -10.83 -2.76 -4.57
N ILE A 73 -10.47 -3.90 -5.16
CA ILE A 73 -11.32 -4.62 -6.12
C ILE A 73 -12.61 -5.08 -5.44
N VAL A 74 -12.52 -5.69 -4.25
CA VAL A 74 -13.69 -6.20 -3.50
C VAL A 74 -14.66 -5.06 -3.17
N ALA A 75 -14.16 -3.93 -2.66
CA ALA A 75 -15.00 -2.77 -2.36
C ALA A 75 -15.58 -2.11 -3.63
N ALA A 76 -14.88 -2.16 -4.77
CA ALA A 76 -15.34 -1.59 -6.03
C ALA A 76 -16.55 -2.31 -6.65
N ILE A 77 -16.78 -3.60 -6.36
CA ILE A 77 -17.90 -4.38 -6.90
C ILE A 77 -19.24 -3.70 -6.56
N LYS A 78 -19.48 -3.44 -5.28
CA LYS A 78 -20.67 -2.73 -4.81
C LYS A 78 -20.31 -1.89 -3.58
N PRO A 79 -19.81 -0.66 -3.78
CA PRO A 79 -19.36 0.19 -2.68
C PRO A 79 -20.49 0.65 -1.76
N SER A 80 -21.74 0.55 -2.20
CA SER A 80 -22.91 0.81 -1.35
C SER A 80 -23.22 -0.34 -0.37
N ASN A 81 -22.68 -1.54 -0.59
CA ASN A 81 -22.89 -2.67 0.32
C ASN A 81 -21.92 -2.56 1.51
N PRO A 82 -22.41 -2.39 2.76
CA PRO A 82 -21.55 -2.26 3.92
C PRO A 82 -20.67 -3.50 4.16
N ALA A 83 -21.13 -4.71 3.84
CA ALA A 83 -20.35 -5.93 4.04
C ALA A 83 -19.10 -5.97 3.15
N LEU A 84 -19.24 -5.70 1.84
CA LEU A 84 -18.11 -5.66 0.92
C LEU A 84 -17.15 -4.51 1.24
N LYS A 85 -17.68 -3.37 1.68
CA LYS A 85 -16.86 -2.24 2.12
C LYS A 85 -16.03 -2.59 3.35
N ILE A 86 -16.60 -3.29 4.34
CA ILE A 86 -15.85 -3.78 5.51
C ILE A 86 -14.73 -4.73 5.07
N VAL A 87 -15.02 -5.71 4.21
CA VAL A 87 -13.99 -6.62 3.70
C VAL A 87 -12.88 -5.87 2.98
N GLY A 88 -13.23 -4.91 2.11
CA GLY A 88 -12.25 -4.08 1.41
C GLY A 88 -11.37 -3.27 2.36
N TYR A 89 -11.96 -2.64 3.38
CA TYR A 89 -11.21 -1.94 4.42
C TYR A 89 -10.31 -2.85 5.24
N LEU A 90 -10.77 -4.06 5.60
CA LEU A 90 -9.94 -5.02 6.33
C LEU A 90 -8.67 -5.37 5.57
N PHE A 91 -8.79 -5.70 4.28
CA PHE A 91 -7.62 -5.99 3.43
C PHE A 91 -6.73 -4.77 3.19
N ALA A 92 -7.32 -3.59 2.95
CA ALA A 92 -6.57 -2.37 2.67
C ALA A 92 -5.82 -1.86 3.92
N ILE A 93 -6.46 -1.87 5.09
CA ILE A 93 -5.85 -1.46 6.36
C ILE A 93 -4.80 -2.49 6.79
N TRP A 94 -5.10 -3.79 6.69
CA TRP A 94 -4.12 -4.83 7.01
C TRP A 94 -2.90 -4.75 6.09
N GLY A 95 -3.12 -4.61 4.78
CA GLY A 95 -2.05 -4.46 3.79
C GLY A 95 -1.18 -3.24 4.06
N SER A 96 -1.78 -2.06 4.22
CA SER A 96 -1.03 -0.82 4.50
C SER A 96 -0.29 -0.87 5.84
N PHE A 97 -0.93 -1.38 6.90
CA PHE A 97 -0.28 -1.53 8.21
C PHE A 97 0.92 -2.48 8.16
N LYS A 98 0.75 -3.66 7.55
CA LYS A 98 1.84 -4.62 7.36
C LYS A 98 2.93 -4.05 6.46
N GLY A 99 2.56 -3.32 5.40
CA GLY A 99 3.48 -2.59 4.53
C GLY A 99 4.37 -1.62 5.31
N VAL A 100 3.80 -0.78 6.17
CA VAL A 100 4.58 0.10 7.08
C VAL A 100 5.57 -0.70 7.92
N LEU A 101 5.14 -1.80 8.54
CA LEU A 101 6.01 -2.61 9.40
C LEU A 101 7.18 -3.24 8.62
N TYR A 102 6.91 -3.80 7.43
CA TYR A 102 7.95 -4.39 6.59
C TYR A 102 8.92 -3.35 6.07
N SER A 103 8.42 -2.17 5.67
CA SER A 103 9.26 -1.06 5.22
C SER A 103 10.12 -0.49 6.34
N ILE A 104 9.60 -0.35 7.58
CA ILE A 104 10.41 0.07 8.73
C ILE A 104 11.49 -0.97 9.03
N LYS A 105 11.16 -2.27 8.97
CA LYS A 105 12.14 -3.34 9.20
C LYS A 105 13.25 -3.29 8.13
N LEU A 106 12.88 -3.08 6.87
CA LEU A 106 13.84 -2.96 5.78
C LEU A 106 14.73 -1.72 5.94
N ASP A 107 14.19 -0.57 6.35
CA ASP A 107 14.96 0.66 6.57
C ASP A 107 16.00 0.48 7.69
N LYS A 108 15.61 -0.17 8.79
CA LYS A 108 16.55 -0.51 9.87
C LYS A 108 17.68 -1.42 9.41
N ILE A 109 17.36 -2.43 8.59
CA ILE A 109 18.37 -3.34 8.04
C ILE A 109 19.28 -2.58 7.05
N HIS A 110 18.72 -1.74 6.19
CA HIS A 110 19.49 -0.94 5.24
C HIS A 110 20.44 0.03 5.95
N HIS A 111 19.99 0.70 7.02
CA HIS A 111 20.84 1.55 7.84
C HIS A 111 21.95 0.74 8.51
N ALA A 112 21.62 -0.41 9.12
CA ALA A 112 22.61 -1.27 9.78
C ALA A 112 23.63 -1.87 8.81
N ALA A 113 23.23 -2.20 7.58
CA ALA A 113 24.11 -2.73 6.54
C ALA A 113 25.10 -1.70 5.99
N HIS A 114 24.76 -0.42 6.08
CA HIS A 114 25.59 0.70 5.61
C HIS A 114 26.25 1.51 6.74
N SER A 115 26.02 1.14 8.00
CA SER A 115 26.68 1.73 9.17
C SER A 115 27.70 0.75 9.78
N GLU A 116 28.62 1.23 10.61
CA GLU A 116 29.61 0.39 11.31
C GLU A 116 29.00 -0.50 12.42
N ASP A 117 27.67 -0.60 12.51
CA ASP A 117 26.95 -1.34 13.56
C ASP A 117 26.76 -2.81 13.19
N ILE A 118 27.82 -3.59 13.42
CA ILE A 118 27.90 -5.03 13.11
C ILE A 118 26.92 -5.88 13.95
N PHE A 119 26.37 -5.35 15.04
CA PHE A 119 25.48 -6.07 15.97
C PHE A 119 23.98 -5.91 15.69
N GLY A 120 23.59 -5.08 14.71
CA GLY A 120 22.17 -4.80 14.39
C GLY A 120 21.56 -5.71 13.31
N VAL A 121 22.35 -6.59 12.70
CA VAL A 121 21.93 -7.37 11.52
C VAL A 121 21.07 -8.55 11.93
N GLN A 122 19.80 -8.30 12.26
CA GLN A 122 18.79 -9.35 12.19
C GLN A 122 18.56 -9.64 10.70
N GLY A 123 19.45 -10.45 10.14
CA GLY A 123 19.50 -10.79 8.72
C GLY A 123 18.16 -11.34 8.22
N CYS A 124 17.88 -11.07 6.94
CA CYS A 124 16.72 -11.66 6.30
C CYS A 124 16.92 -13.16 6.07
N SER A 125 15.83 -13.91 6.13
CA SER A 125 15.84 -15.34 5.84
C SER A 125 15.76 -15.55 4.32
N PRO A 126 16.57 -16.45 3.74
CA PRO A 126 16.39 -16.88 2.36
C PRO A 126 15.08 -17.65 2.14
N GLU A 127 14.49 -18.20 3.22
CA GLU A 127 13.16 -18.81 3.21
C GLU A 127 12.13 -17.84 3.82
N PRO A 128 11.23 -17.25 3.01
CA PRO A 128 10.22 -16.33 3.50
C PRO A 128 9.06 -17.07 4.20
N THR A 129 8.62 -16.56 5.34
CA THR A 129 7.42 -17.03 6.05
C THR A 129 6.27 -16.06 5.80
N PHE A 130 5.37 -16.43 4.88
CA PHE A 130 4.20 -15.60 4.60
C PHE A 130 3.12 -15.73 5.69
N PRO A 131 2.27 -14.69 5.86
CA PRO A 131 1.08 -14.78 6.70
C PRO A 131 0.23 -16.02 6.35
N PHE A 132 -0.32 -16.69 7.37
CA PHE A 132 -1.09 -17.93 7.23
C PHE A 132 -0.30 -19.13 6.66
N HIS A 133 1.03 -19.07 6.64
CA HIS A 133 1.90 -20.13 6.11
C HIS A 133 1.60 -20.50 4.65
N LEU A 134 1.14 -19.54 3.85
CA LEU A 134 0.88 -19.71 2.43
C LEU A 134 2.22 -19.88 1.68
N PRO A 135 2.41 -20.95 0.88
CA PRO A 135 3.65 -21.18 0.14
C PRO A 135 3.71 -20.34 -1.15
N LEU A 136 3.60 -19.01 -1.03
CA LEU A 136 3.56 -18.08 -2.17
C LEU A 136 4.86 -18.09 -2.97
N ASP A 137 5.99 -18.32 -2.31
CA ASP A 137 7.30 -18.57 -2.92
C ASP A 137 7.30 -19.77 -3.86
N LYS A 138 6.50 -20.80 -3.57
CA LYS A 138 6.37 -22.00 -4.41
C LYS A 138 5.31 -21.83 -5.49
N TRP A 139 4.21 -21.14 -5.19
CA TRP A 139 3.12 -20.93 -6.15
C TRP A 139 3.48 -19.92 -7.24
N SER A 140 4.21 -18.86 -6.89
CA SER A 140 4.60 -17.80 -7.84
C SER A 140 6.00 -17.26 -7.48
N PRO A 141 7.05 -18.05 -7.75
CA PRO A 141 8.43 -17.73 -7.36
C PRO A 141 8.93 -16.43 -7.99
N GLU A 142 8.50 -16.12 -9.21
CA GLU A 142 8.89 -14.89 -9.92
C GLU A 142 8.59 -13.61 -9.11
N TRP A 143 7.50 -13.63 -8.34
CA TRP A 143 7.00 -12.48 -7.59
C TRP A 143 7.40 -12.52 -6.12
N PHE A 144 7.41 -13.71 -5.52
CA PHE A 144 7.49 -13.91 -4.07
C PHE A 144 8.73 -14.66 -3.58
N LYS A 145 9.62 -15.12 -4.47
CA LYS A 145 10.88 -15.73 -4.04
C LYS A 145 11.97 -14.66 -3.87
N PRO A 146 12.57 -14.52 -2.67
CA PRO A 146 13.71 -13.64 -2.49
C PRO A 146 14.95 -14.21 -3.20
N THR A 147 15.74 -13.34 -3.81
CA THR A 147 16.99 -13.70 -4.51
C THR A 147 18.17 -12.80 -4.14
N GLY A 148 17.93 -11.77 -3.32
CA GLY A 148 18.94 -10.85 -2.82
C GLY A 148 18.89 -10.69 -1.30
N ASP A 149 19.96 -10.14 -0.76
CA ASP A 149 20.09 -9.85 0.66
C ASP A 149 19.39 -8.54 1.03
N CYS A 150 18.76 -8.50 2.20
CA CYS A 150 18.14 -7.27 2.67
C CYS A 150 19.19 -6.21 2.97
N GLY A 151 18.91 -4.98 2.58
CA GLY A 151 19.81 -3.84 2.75
C GLY A 151 20.63 -3.53 1.50
N TYR A 152 20.82 -4.48 0.59
CA TYR A 152 21.53 -4.29 -0.68
C TYR A 152 20.55 -4.25 -1.86
N ASP A 153 20.42 -3.09 -2.47
CA ASP A 153 19.45 -2.79 -3.52
C ASP A 153 20.11 -2.26 -4.81
N ASN A 154 21.42 -2.50 -4.95
CA ASN A 154 22.17 -2.19 -6.17
C ASN A 154 21.88 -3.22 -7.30
N PRO A 155 21.95 -2.79 -8.58
CA PRO A 155 21.91 -3.67 -9.75
C PRO A 155 23.00 -4.75 -9.71
N ILE A 156 22.63 -6.02 -9.93
CA ILE A 156 23.59 -7.12 -10.10
C ILE A 156 23.43 -7.70 -11.51
N ILE A 157 24.21 -7.16 -12.43
CA ILE A 157 24.16 -7.52 -13.86
C ILE A 157 24.79 -8.91 -14.06
N PRO A 158 24.11 -9.86 -14.73
CA PRO A 158 24.68 -11.16 -15.06
C PRO A 158 25.87 -11.06 -16.02
N ASP A 159 26.87 -11.92 -15.84
CA ASP A 159 28.03 -11.99 -16.72
C ASP A 159 27.62 -12.24 -18.18
N GLY A 160 28.06 -11.36 -19.09
CA GLY A 160 27.76 -11.46 -20.52
C GLY A 160 26.44 -10.80 -20.96
N ALA A 161 25.70 -10.14 -20.07
CA ALA A 161 24.51 -9.36 -20.45
C ALA A 161 24.88 -8.15 -21.32
N GLN A 162 24.32 -8.05 -22.53
CA GLN A 162 24.45 -6.86 -23.36
C GLN A 162 23.41 -5.82 -22.95
N LEU A 163 23.87 -4.76 -22.29
CA LEU A 163 23.02 -3.64 -21.86
C LEU A 163 22.88 -2.61 -22.98
N SER A 164 21.66 -2.11 -23.20
CA SER A 164 21.47 -0.92 -24.03
C SER A 164 22.10 0.31 -23.37
N SER A 165 22.44 1.35 -24.15
CA SER A 165 23.06 2.56 -23.61
C SER A 165 22.24 3.23 -22.51
N LEU A 166 20.91 3.23 -22.64
CA LEU A 166 20.00 3.77 -21.62
C LEU A 166 19.97 2.89 -20.37
N GLN A 167 19.90 1.58 -20.54
CA GLN A 167 19.89 0.63 -19.42
C GLN A 167 21.18 0.75 -18.62
N LYS A 168 22.32 0.82 -19.30
CA LYS A 168 23.63 1.03 -18.68
C LYS A 168 23.68 2.35 -17.91
N ALA A 169 23.23 3.45 -18.51
CA ALA A 169 23.20 4.75 -17.84
C ALA A 169 22.38 4.71 -16.55
N ILE A 170 21.25 4.01 -16.55
CA ILE A 170 20.38 3.90 -15.37
C ILE A 170 20.96 2.91 -14.34
N THR A 171 21.55 1.79 -14.75
CA THR A 171 22.23 0.88 -13.80
C THR A 171 23.43 1.55 -13.16
N ASP A 172 24.20 2.35 -13.90
CA ASP A 172 25.33 3.11 -13.39
C ASP A 172 24.85 4.20 -12.41
N PHE A 173 23.71 4.84 -12.70
CA PHE A 173 23.09 5.84 -11.83
C PHE A 173 22.61 5.28 -10.48
N TYR A 174 22.21 4.00 -10.44
CA TYR A 174 21.80 3.29 -9.22
C TYR A 174 22.86 2.31 -8.70
N SER A 175 24.12 2.47 -9.09
CA SER A 175 25.20 1.55 -8.74
C SER A 175 25.42 1.41 -7.23
N GLU A 176 25.13 2.46 -6.46
CA GLU A 176 25.24 2.47 -5.00
C GLU A 176 23.93 2.09 -4.26
N GLY A 177 22.91 1.60 -4.98
CA GLY A 177 21.61 1.27 -4.42
C GLY A 177 20.49 2.18 -4.91
N TRP A 178 19.26 1.85 -4.53
CA TRP A 178 18.08 2.59 -4.97
C TRP A 178 17.82 3.76 -4.02
N TYR A 179 17.89 4.97 -4.57
CA TYR A 179 17.48 6.20 -3.91
C TYR A 179 16.54 6.97 -4.82
N LEU A 180 15.61 7.74 -4.25
CA LEU A 180 14.74 8.59 -5.07
C LEU A 180 15.55 9.60 -5.90
N TRP A 181 16.67 10.08 -5.32
CA TRP A 181 17.69 10.85 -6.03
C TRP A 181 19.10 10.39 -5.59
N PRO A 182 19.76 9.52 -6.37
CA PRO A 182 21.07 8.95 -6.06
C PRO A 182 22.20 9.95 -5.80
N PRO A 183 22.38 11.05 -6.56
CA PRO A 183 23.51 11.96 -6.33
C PRO A 183 23.53 12.67 -4.97
N ALA A 184 22.41 12.68 -4.24
CA ALA A 184 22.33 13.25 -2.90
C ALA A 184 21.91 12.22 -1.84
N HIS A 185 21.90 10.92 -2.21
CA HIS A 185 21.36 9.81 -1.40
C HIS A 185 20.02 10.15 -0.75
N PHE A 186 19.18 10.90 -1.47
CA PHE A 186 17.95 11.42 -0.93
C PHE A 186 16.87 10.34 -1.00
N MET A 187 16.53 9.84 0.19
CA MET A 187 15.51 8.82 0.47
C MET A 187 15.73 7.46 -0.21
N ASN A 188 15.89 6.42 0.59
CA ASN A 188 15.98 5.04 0.10
C ASN A 188 14.58 4.44 -0.22
N MET A 189 14.56 3.25 -0.82
CA MET A 189 13.31 2.55 -1.18
C MET A 189 12.42 2.27 0.05
N ALA A 190 13.03 1.91 1.18
CA ALA A 190 12.31 1.59 2.39
C ALA A 190 11.58 2.82 2.95
N GLN A 191 12.23 3.98 2.99
CA GLN A 191 11.65 5.25 3.42
C GLN A 191 10.51 5.70 2.52
N CYS A 192 10.70 5.63 1.19
CA CYS A 192 9.63 5.93 0.24
C CYS A 192 8.40 5.04 0.46
N THR A 193 8.61 3.75 0.70
CA THR A 193 7.50 2.81 0.94
C THR A 193 6.85 3.00 2.32
N VAL A 194 7.61 3.28 3.39
CA VAL A 194 7.06 3.64 4.72
C VAL A 194 6.13 4.84 4.60
N ILE A 195 6.58 5.92 3.95
CA ILE A 195 5.77 7.14 3.80
C ILE A 195 4.53 6.84 2.97
N THR A 196 4.68 6.12 1.86
CA THR A 196 3.55 5.78 0.98
C THR A 196 2.48 4.99 1.74
N PHE A 197 2.86 3.89 2.40
CA PHE A 197 1.91 3.10 3.17
C PHE A 197 1.35 3.85 4.37
N GLY A 198 2.15 4.68 5.05
CA GLY A 198 1.73 5.48 6.20
C GLY A 198 0.68 6.53 5.81
N VAL A 199 0.90 7.24 4.71
CA VAL A 199 -0.07 8.20 4.16
C VAL A 199 -1.36 7.48 3.76
N ILE A 200 -1.27 6.36 3.04
CA ILE A 200 -2.46 5.60 2.64
C ILE A 200 -3.22 5.06 3.86
N LEU A 201 -2.52 4.53 4.87
CA LEU A 201 -3.12 4.06 6.11
C LEU A 201 -3.88 5.19 6.82
N LEU A 202 -3.27 6.38 6.93
CA LEU A 202 -3.93 7.55 7.52
C LEU A 202 -5.20 7.93 6.77
N PHE A 203 -5.14 8.00 5.43
CA PHE A 203 -6.33 8.28 4.61
C PHE A 203 -7.42 7.22 4.80
N LEU A 204 -7.06 5.94 4.83
CA LEU A 204 -8.01 4.84 5.05
C LEU A 204 -8.66 4.90 6.43
N LEU A 205 -7.90 5.23 7.48
CA LEU A 205 -8.44 5.37 8.84
C LEU A 205 -9.40 6.56 8.95
N VAL A 206 -9.03 7.72 8.41
CA VAL A 206 -9.92 8.89 8.38
C VAL A 206 -11.19 8.58 7.60
N ALA A 207 -11.07 7.96 6.43
CA ALA A 207 -12.19 7.55 5.61
C ALA A 207 -13.11 6.56 6.35
N ALA A 208 -12.54 5.54 7.00
CA ALA A 208 -13.30 4.57 7.80
C ALA A 208 -14.05 5.25 8.97
N VAL A 209 -13.40 6.16 9.71
CA VAL A 209 -14.04 6.92 10.79
C VAL A 209 -15.19 7.76 10.27
N CYS A 210 -15.00 8.51 9.18
CA CYS A 210 -16.07 9.32 8.59
C CYS A 210 -17.26 8.45 8.18
N TRP A 211 -17.01 7.28 7.59
CA TRP A 211 -18.05 6.35 7.20
C TRP A 211 -18.81 5.78 8.42
N ILE A 212 -18.11 5.38 9.47
CA ILE A 212 -18.72 4.87 10.71
C ILE A 212 -19.59 5.96 11.36
N VAL A 213 -19.10 7.20 11.45
CA VAL A 213 -19.86 8.32 12.01
C VAL A 213 -21.12 8.58 11.19
N THR A 214 -21.04 8.59 9.86
CA THR A 214 -22.22 8.74 8.98
C THR A 214 -23.21 7.59 9.16
N LEU A 215 -22.75 6.35 9.35
CA LEU A 215 -23.63 5.21 9.63
C LEU A 215 -24.35 5.34 10.98
N VAL A 216 -23.64 5.76 12.03
CA VAL A 216 -24.23 5.97 13.36
C VAL A 216 -25.28 7.08 13.31
N ARG A 217 -24.97 8.22 12.66
CA ARG A 217 -25.93 9.33 12.49
C ARG A 217 -27.21 8.86 11.79
N LYS A 218 -27.09 8.08 10.70
CA LYS A 218 -28.25 7.52 9.98
C LYS A 218 -29.11 6.61 10.86
N ARG A 219 -28.47 5.76 11.69
CA ARG A 219 -29.19 4.89 12.63
C ARG A 219 -29.93 5.68 13.70
N GLN A 220 -29.31 6.75 14.23
CA GLN A 220 -29.94 7.63 15.22
C GLN A 220 -31.16 8.37 14.63
N SER A 221 -31.04 8.89 13.40
CA SER A 221 -32.17 9.53 12.72
C SER A 221 -33.34 8.57 12.50
N ALA A 222 -33.07 7.33 12.06
CA ALA A 222 -34.11 6.32 11.88
C ALA A 222 -34.82 5.95 13.20
N ALA A 223 -34.06 5.79 14.28
CA ALA A 223 -34.63 5.50 15.61
C ALA A 223 -35.49 6.66 16.15
N HIS A 224 -35.08 7.91 15.89
CA HIS A 224 -35.87 9.09 16.29
C HIS A 224 -37.16 9.22 15.47
N GLU A 225 -37.12 8.91 14.17
CA GLU A 225 -38.28 8.95 13.28
C GLU A 225 -39.31 7.87 13.64
N GLU A 226 -38.85 6.66 13.97
CA GLU A 226 -39.70 5.60 14.53
C GLU A 226 -40.36 6.06 15.84
N THR A 227 -39.59 6.61 16.78
CA THR A 227 -40.10 7.06 18.09
C THR A 227 -41.15 8.17 17.94
N SER A 228 -40.90 9.16 17.06
CA SER A 228 -41.83 10.26 16.77
C SER A 228 -43.11 9.80 16.06
N GLY A 229 -43.02 8.78 15.20
CA GLY A 229 -44.16 8.17 14.53
C GLY A 229 -45.09 7.41 15.49
N TYR A 230 -44.56 6.84 16.58
CA TYR A 230 -45.36 6.21 17.62
C TYR A 230 -46.09 7.23 18.51
N THR A 231 -45.43 8.30 18.94
CA THR A 231 -46.08 9.36 19.75
C THR A 231 -47.14 10.14 18.97
N GLY A 232 -46.94 10.38 17.67
CA GLY A 232 -47.93 11.04 16.81
C GLY A 232 -49.19 10.22 16.50
N LYS A 233 -49.18 8.89 16.75
CA LYS A 233 -50.36 8.02 16.60
C LYS A 233 -51.16 7.82 17.91
N LEU A 234 -50.62 8.26 19.04
CA LEU A 234 -51.23 8.14 20.37
C LEU A 234 -51.90 9.42 20.86
N ALA A 235 -51.80 10.52 20.10
CA ALA A 235 -52.49 11.79 20.31
C ALA A 235 -53.67 11.92 19.33
#